data_AF-B4MA22-F1
#
_entry.id   AF-B4MA22-F1
#
_cell.length_a   1.000
_cell.length_b   1.000
_cell.length_c   1.000
_cell.angle_alpha   90.00
_cell.angle_beta   90.00
_cell.angle_gamma   90.00
#
_symmetry.space_group_name_H-M   'P 1'
#
loop_
_entity.id
_entity.type
_entity.pdbx_description
1 polymer ?
#
loop_
_entity_poly.entity_id
_entity_poly.type
_entity_poly.pdbx_seq_one_letter_code
_entity_poly.pdbx_strand_id
1 'polypeptide(L)'
;MFKLSELVRWLGLTEFEILVNLCGLLVFTITLVFKISGTFNNIMPELMCDWFSIFSPLFFIDICNAYFCVIVGIRMYLDSDNKRKALHRFMWSTYFLVLIAIFKYLLCLKLSGKTGLEYSEVFSPIFVLLQLVAVRACQLPNSI
;
A
#
# COMPACT_ATOMS: atom_id res chain seq x y z
N MET A 1 -23.77 -1.29 6.17
CA MET A 1 -22.84 -0.25 5.71
C MET A 1 -21.64 -0.28 6.64
N PHE A 2 -20.48 -0.75 6.17
CA PHE A 2 -19.28 -0.87 7.01
C PHE A 2 -18.86 0.52 7.48
N LYS A 3 -18.63 0.70 8.79
CA LYS A 3 -18.13 1.97 9.30
C LYS A 3 -16.63 2.07 9.00
N LEU A 4 -16.15 3.27 8.66
CA LEU A 4 -14.72 3.52 8.45
C LEU A 4 -13.88 3.08 9.67
N SER A 5 -14.44 3.21 10.86
CA SER A 5 -13.86 2.73 12.12
C SER A 5 -13.65 1.21 12.19
N GLU A 6 -14.51 0.41 11.56
CA GLU A 6 -14.33 -1.05 11.46
C GLU A 6 -13.20 -1.40 10.51
N LEU A 7 -13.10 -0.70 9.37
CA LEU A 7 -12.02 -0.90 8.40
C LEU A 7 -10.66 -0.50 8.99
N VAL A 8 -10.61 0.64 9.68
CA VAL A 8 -9.45 1.13 10.46
C VAL A 8 -9.06 0.11 11.54
N ARG A 9 -10.05 -0.50 12.20
CA ARG A 9 -9.80 -1.55 13.22
C ARG A 9 -9.28 -2.85 12.60
N TRP A 10 -9.75 -3.22 11.41
CA TRP A 10 -9.35 -4.46 10.70
C TRP A 10 -7.96 -4.36 10.09
N LEU A 11 -7.70 -3.27 9.36
CA LEU A 11 -6.41 -2.98 8.72
C LEU A 11 -5.36 -2.52 9.73
N GLY A 12 -5.79 -1.98 10.88
CA GLY A 12 -4.90 -1.36 11.86
C GLY A 12 -4.30 -0.03 11.39
N LEU A 13 -4.73 0.46 10.23
CA LEU A 13 -4.33 1.71 9.59
C LEU A 13 -5.16 2.87 10.12
N THR A 14 -4.52 4.01 10.31
CA THR A 14 -5.15 5.27 10.70
C THR A 14 -5.95 5.89 9.55
N GLU A 15 -6.94 6.71 9.90
CA GLU A 15 -7.73 7.49 8.95
C GLU A 15 -6.83 8.39 8.07
N PHE A 16 -5.72 8.86 8.64
CA PHE A 16 -4.71 9.64 7.92
C PHE A 16 -4.00 8.84 6.83
N GLU A 17 -3.59 7.59 7.10
CA GLU A 17 -2.97 6.73 6.08
C GLU A 17 -3.92 6.45 4.91
N ILE A 18 -5.23 6.33 5.17
CA ILE A 18 -6.24 6.16 4.12
C ILE A 18 -6.33 7.44 3.27
N LEU A 19 -6.34 8.61 3.91
CA LEU A 19 -6.38 9.90 3.21
C LEU A 19 -5.13 10.11 2.32
N VAL A 20 -3.94 9.83 2.87
CA VAL A 20 -2.68 9.96 2.13
C VAL A 20 -2.64 8.99 0.95
N ASN A 21 -3.11 7.75 1.13
CA ASN A 21 -3.28 6.80 0.03
C ASN A 21 -4.26 7.28 -1.04
N LEU A 22 -5.38 7.88 -0.65
CA LEU A 22 -6.37 8.42 -1.58
C LEU A 22 -5.77 9.57 -2.41
N CYS A 23 -5.05 10.50 -1.76
CA CYS A 23 -4.31 11.56 -2.45
C CYS A 23 -3.27 11.00 -3.42
N GLY A 24 -2.52 9.98 -3.01
CA GLY A 24 -1.56 9.28 -3.87
C GLY A 24 -2.20 8.66 -5.11
N LEU A 25 -3.35 8.02 -4.93
CA LEU A 25 -4.11 7.39 -6.01
C LEU A 25 -4.66 8.43 -7.00
N LEU A 26 -5.11 9.59 -6.51
CA LEU A 26 -5.54 10.70 -7.36
C LEU A 26 -4.39 11.22 -8.22
N VAL A 27 -3.23 11.51 -7.62
CA VAL A 27 -2.04 11.98 -8.36
C VAL A 27 -1.62 10.96 -9.41
N PHE A 28 -1.58 9.68 -9.03
CA PHE A 28 -1.26 8.60 -9.96
C PHE A 28 -2.24 8.48 -11.12
N THR A 29 -3.55 8.58 -10.85
CA THR A 29 -4.58 8.53 -11.90
C THR A 29 -4.39 9.67 -12.88
N ILE A 30 -4.08 10.88 -12.40
CA ILE A 30 -3.78 12.03 -13.23
C ILE A 30 -2.53 11.75 -14.10
N THR A 31 -1.43 11.30 -13.50
CA THR A 31 -0.18 10.96 -14.23
C THR A 31 -0.40 9.85 -15.26
N LEU A 32 -1.21 8.83 -14.93
CA LEU A 32 -1.52 7.71 -15.80
C LEU A 32 -2.37 8.14 -17.00
N VAL A 33 -3.40 8.98 -16.79
CA VAL A 33 -4.21 9.55 -17.87
C VAL A 33 -3.33 10.37 -18.81
N PHE A 34 -2.42 11.18 -18.27
CA PHE A 34 -1.47 11.94 -19.09
C PHE A 34 -0.54 11.06 -19.93
N LYS A 35 -0.11 9.90 -19.40
CA LYS A 35 0.67 8.91 -20.17
C LYS A 35 -0.13 8.33 -21.33
N ILE A 36 -1.37 7.92 -21.08
CA ILE A 36 -2.23 7.27 -22.09
C ILE A 36 -2.67 8.26 -23.18
N SER A 37 -3.00 9.50 -22.79
CA SER A 37 -3.42 10.54 -23.72
C SER A 37 -2.30 11.04 -24.65
N GLY A 38 -1.05 10.61 -24.46
CA GLY A 38 0.08 10.96 -25.33
C GLY A 38 0.50 12.43 -25.28
N THR A 39 -0.19 13.28 -24.49
CA THR A 39 0.11 14.71 -24.34
C THR A 39 1.55 14.94 -23.84
N PHE A 40 2.04 14.10 -22.91
CA PHE A 40 3.39 14.20 -22.36
C PHE A 40 4.49 13.66 -23.27
N ASN A 41 4.18 12.77 -24.24
CA ASN A 41 5.17 12.30 -25.21
C ASN A 41 5.71 13.44 -26.10
N ASN A 42 4.95 14.55 -26.22
CA ASN A 42 5.35 15.72 -27.00
C ASN A 42 6.20 16.73 -26.22
N ILE A 43 6.20 16.68 -24.87
CA ILE A 43 6.84 17.69 -24.01
C ILE A 43 8.10 17.13 -23.32
N MET A 44 8.09 15.85 -22.91
CA MET A 44 9.18 15.20 -22.18
C MET A 44 9.30 13.72 -22.60
N PRO A 45 9.90 13.41 -23.77
CA PRO A 45 9.99 12.05 -24.30
C PRO A 45 10.88 11.11 -23.46
N GLU A 46 11.87 11.65 -22.74
CA GLU A 46 12.89 10.83 -22.06
C GLU A 46 12.55 10.49 -20.59
N LEU A 47 11.80 11.35 -19.90
CA LEU A 47 11.55 11.18 -18.45
C LEU A 47 10.37 10.25 -18.12
N MET A 48 9.38 10.13 -19.02
CA MET A 48 8.14 9.36 -18.76
C MET A 48 8.01 8.05 -19.54
N CYS A 49 9.06 7.65 -20.27
CA CYS A 49 9.08 6.36 -20.98
C CYS A 49 9.08 5.19 -19.98
N ASP A 50 9.75 5.34 -18.83
CA ASP A 50 9.86 4.27 -17.84
C ASP A 50 8.65 4.21 -16.91
N TRP A 51 8.05 3.02 -16.80
CA TRP A 51 6.88 2.79 -15.97
C TRP A 51 7.11 3.13 -14.50
N PHE A 52 8.35 3.03 -14.02
CA PHE A 52 8.72 3.44 -12.67
C PHE A 52 8.43 4.93 -12.39
N SER A 53 8.58 5.83 -13.37
CA SER A 53 8.30 7.25 -13.15
C SER A 53 6.82 7.55 -12.94
N ILE A 54 5.92 6.80 -13.61
CA ILE A 54 4.46 6.96 -13.42
C ILE A 54 4.03 6.40 -12.06
N PHE A 55 4.68 5.33 -11.58
CA PHE A 55 4.39 4.74 -10.28
C PHE A 55 5.09 5.44 -9.11
N SER A 56 6.06 6.32 -9.37
CA SER A 56 6.77 7.13 -8.37
C SER A 56 5.87 7.77 -7.30
N PRO A 57 4.77 8.48 -7.63
CA PRO A 57 3.87 9.04 -6.62
C PRO A 57 3.27 7.99 -5.68
N LEU A 58 3.01 6.78 -6.17
CA LEU A 58 2.53 5.67 -5.32
C LEU A 58 3.62 5.21 -4.33
N PHE A 59 4.86 5.08 -4.80
CA PHE A 59 5.98 4.65 -3.95
C PHE A 59 6.32 5.68 -2.88
N PHE A 60 6.27 6.97 -3.22
CA PHE A 60 6.49 8.04 -2.25
C PHE A 60 5.47 7.98 -1.11
N ILE A 61 4.21 7.71 -1.45
CA ILE A 61 3.13 7.56 -0.49
C ILE A 61 3.30 6.32 0.39
N ASP A 62 3.77 5.20 -0.17
CA ASP A 62 4.11 4.01 0.62
C ASP A 62 5.23 4.27 1.63
N ILE A 63 6.25 5.05 1.24
CA ILE A 63 7.35 5.45 2.14
C ILE A 63 6.82 6.35 3.26
N CYS A 64 5.97 7.32 2.95
CA CYS A 64 5.32 8.16 3.95
C CYS A 64 4.48 7.34 4.94
N ASN A 65 3.72 6.36 4.45
CA ASN A 65 2.94 5.46 5.30
C ASN A 65 3.84 4.57 6.16
N ALA A 66 4.93 4.03 5.60
CA ALA A 66 5.90 3.25 6.37
C ALA A 66 6.54 4.08 7.49
N TYR A 67 6.92 5.34 7.21
CA TYR A 67 7.46 6.26 8.20
C TYR A 67 6.46 6.54 9.32
N PHE A 68 5.20 6.81 8.97
CA PHE A 68 4.14 7.03 9.95
C PHE A 68 3.87 5.79 10.81
N CYS A 69 3.83 4.61 10.18
CA CYS A 69 3.70 3.32 10.86
C CYS A 69 4.80 3.13 11.91
N VAL A 70 6.06 3.43 11.57
CA VAL A 70 7.21 3.36 12.49
C VAL A 70 7.03 4.30 13.68
N ILE A 71 6.64 5.56 13.45
CA ILE A 71 6.41 6.53 14.53
C ILE A 71 5.33 6.04 15.50
N VAL A 72 4.20 5.58 14.97
CA VAL A 72 3.09 5.06 15.78
C VAL A 72 3.54 3.80 16.53
N GLY A 73 4.31 2.93 15.89
CA GLY A 73 4.91 1.75 16.52
C GLY A 73 5.79 2.09 17.71
N ILE A 74 6.66 3.09 17.59
CA ILE A 74 7.53 3.56 18.68
C ILE A 74 6.70 4.15 19.83
N ARG A 75 5.70 5.00 19.52
CA ARG A 75 4.81 5.57 20.56
C ARG A 75 4.07 4.47 21.33
N MET A 76 3.49 3.50 20.62
CA MET A 76 2.80 2.37 21.26
C MET A 76 3.75 1.49 22.08
N TYR A 77 5.01 1.36 21.67
CA TYR A 77 6.02 0.59 22.41
C TYR A 77 6.40 1.27 23.74
N LEU A 78 6.50 2.60 23.75
CA LEU A 78 6.84 3.38 24.95
C LEU A 78 5.67 3.51 25.92
N ASP A 79 4.43 3.59 25.42
CA ASP A 79 3.22 3.83 26.22
C ASP A 79 2.60 2.52 26.80
N SER A 80 2.88 1.37 26.19
CA SER A 80 2.21 0.12 26.58
C SER A 80 2.94 -0.68 27.66
N ASP A 81 2.26 -0.92 28.79
CA ASP A 81 2.63 -1.93 29.80
C ASP A 81 2.77 -3.35 29.17
N ASN A 82 2.05 -3.61 28.05
CA ASN A 82 2.06 -4.85 27.29
C ASN A 82 2.77 -4.74 25.93
N LYS A 83 4.09 -4.50 25.98
CA LYS A 83 5.01 -4.35 24.83
C LYS A 83 4.80 -5.37 23.70
N ARG A 84 4.44 -6.63 24.02
CA ARG A 84 4.24 -7.71 23.02
C ARG A 84 3.04 -7.47 22.09
N LYS A 85 1.93 -6.93 22.59
CA LYS A 85 0.73 -6.68 21.78
C LYS A 85 0.96 -5.52 20.81
N ALA A 86 1.65 -4.48 21.25
CA ALA A 86 2.05 -3.35 20.42
C ALA A 86 2.99 -3.79 19.28
N LEU A 87 4.02 -4.58 19.59
CA LEU A 87 4.93 -5.13 18.58
C LEU A 87 4.22 -6.02 17.56
N HIS A 88 3.32 -6.89 18.00
CA HIS A 88 2.54 -7.74 17.08
C HIS A 88 1.68 -6.90 16.12
N ARG A 89 1.04 -5.84 16.61
CA ARG A 89 0.26 -4.92 15.76
C ARG A 89 1.14 -4.18 14.76
N PHE A 90 2.31 -3.70 15.21
CA PHE A 90 3.27 -3.01 14.34
C PHE A 90 3.79 -3.95 13.25
N MET A 91 4.27 -5.14 13.62
CA MET A 91 4.75 -6.16 12.67
C MET A 91 3.69 -6.52 11.62
N TRP A 92 2.42 -6.63 12.03
CA TRP A 92 1.32 -6.88 11.11
C TRP A 92 1.13 -5.75 10.10
N SER A 93 1.12 -4.50 10.57
CA SER A 93 0.97 -3.32 9.69
C SER A 93 2.14 -3.19 8.73
N THR A 94 3.37 -3.39 9.21
CA THR A 94 4.57 -3.39 8.36
C THR A 94 4.51 -4.49 7.30
N TYR A 95 4.11 -5.70 7.66
CA TYR A 95 4.00 -6.81 6.70
C TYR A 95 2.99 -6.52 5.59
N PHE A 96 1.86 -5.90 5.93
CA PHE A 96 0.86 -5.46 4.98
C PHE A 96 1.41 -4.41 3.99
N LEU A 97 2.12 -3.40 4.51
CA LEU A 97 2.76 -2.37 3.68
C LEU A 97 3.82 -2.97 2.74
N VAL A 98 4.64 -3.90 3.23
CA VAL A 98 5.67 -4.58 2.43
C VAL A 98 5.05 -5.40 1.29
N LEU A 99 3.98 -6.16 1.56
CA LEU A 99 3.29 -6.93 0.53
C LEU A 99 2.71 -6.04 -0.58
N ILE A 100 2.13 -4.88 -0.21
CA ILE A 100 1.63 -3.90 -1.18
C ILE A 100 2.77 -3.31 -2.01
N ALA A 101 3.89 -2.96 -1.37
CA ALA A 101 5.06 -2.42 -2.07
C ALA A 101 5.65 -3.45 -3.06
N ILE A 102 5.73 -4.72 -2.66
CA ILE A 102 6.16 -5.83 -3.54
C ILE A 102 5.22 -5.97 -4.72
N PHE A 103 3.90 -5.96 -4.51
CA PHE A 103 2.93 -6.01 -5.59
C PHE A 103 3.13 -4.86 -6.60
N LYS A 104 3.26 -3.62 -6.11
CA LYS A 104 3.48 -2.44 -6.96
C LYS A 104 4.77 -2.56 -7.76
N TYR A 105 5.85 -3.04 -7.14
CA TYR A 105 7.12 -3.28 -7.79
C TYR A 105 7.04 -4.35 -8.89
N LEU A 106 6.42 -5.50 -8.61
CA LEU A 106 6.21 -6.57 -9.59
C LEU A 106 5.35 -6.08 -10.77
N LEU A 107 4.34 -5.26 -10.50
CA LEU A 107 3.50 -4.66 -11.52
C LEU A 107 4.30 -3.70 -12.42
N CYS A 108 5.17 -2.86 -11.86
CA CYS A 108 6.08 -2.02 -12.65
C CYS A 108 7.00 -2.85 -13.53
N LEU A 109 7.55 -3.94 -13.00
CA LEU A 109 8.47 -4.82 -13.72
C LEU A 109 7.78 -5.51 -14.91
N LYS A 110 6.55 -5.99 -14.70
CA LYS A 110 5.69 -6.56 -15.74
C LYS A 110 5.35 -5.53 -16.83
N LEU A 111 4.96 -4.31 -16.44
CA LEU A 111 4.62 -3.24 -17.38
C LEU A 111 5.83 -2.75 -18.17
N SER A 112 7.02 -2.74 -17.57
CA SER A 112 8.28 -2.40 -18.24
C SER A 112 8.75 -3.46 -19.25
N GLY A 113 8.09 -4.62 -19.32
CA GLY A 113 8.43 -5.70 -20.24
C GLY A 113 9.79 -6.35 -19.96
N LYS A 114 10.42 -6.00 -18.84
CA LYS A 114 11.77 -6.46 -18.45
C LYS A 114 11.80 -7.91 -17.98
N THR A 115 10.63 -8.50 -17.70
CA THR A 115 10.51 -9.89 -17.21
C THR A 115 9.32 -10.61 -17.81
N GLY A 116 9.50 -11.88 -18.16
CA GLY A 116 8.43 -12.80 -18.62
C GLY A 116 7.48 -13.30 -17.53
N LEU A 117 7.39 -12.61 -16.38
CA LEU A 117 6.56 -13.01 -15.24
C LEU A 117 5.09 -13.16 -15.67
N GLU A 118 4.43 -14.21 -15.22
CA GLU A 118 3.00 -14.39 -15.48
C GLU A 118 2.16 -13.44 -14.62
N TYR A 119 0.96 -13.07 -15.08
CA TYR A 119 0.06 -12.24 -14.28
C TYR A 119 -0.27 -12.92 -12.93
N SER A 120 -0.32 -14.25 -12.89
CA SER A 120 -0.50 -15.03 -11.66
C SER A 120 0.55 -14.69 -10.59
N GLU A 121 1.81 -14.56 -10.99
CA GLU A 121 2.93 -14.28 -10.07
C GLU A 121 2.87 -12.85 -9.55
N VAL A 122 2.51 -11.91 -10.42
CA VAL A 122 2.35 -10.49 -10.06
C VAL A 122 1.24 -10.29 -9.03
N PHE A 123 0.12 -11.02 -9.16
CA PHE A 123 -1.01 -10.90 -8.23
C PHE A 123 -0.88 -11.72 -6.93
N SER A 124 0.11 -12.63 -6.84
CA SER A 124 0.32 -13.49 -5.67
C SER A 124 0.36 -12.74 -4.32
N PRO A 125 1.07 -11.60 -4.17
CA PRO A 125 1.09 -10.86 -2.91
C PRO A 125 -0.29 -10.33 -2.48
N ILE A 126 -1.16 -9.99 -3.43
CA ILE A 126 -2.54 -9.55 -3.13
C ILE A 126 -3.37 -10.71 -2.61
N PHE A 127 -3.23 -11.90 -3.19
CA PHE A 127 -3.96 -13.09 -2.71
C PHE A 127 -3.59 -13.42 -1.27
N VAL A 128 -2.30 -13.39 -0.94
CA VAL A 128 -1.82 -13.60 0.43
C VAL A 128 -2.39 -12.52 1.37
N LEU A 129 -2.39 -11.27 0.94
CA LEU A 129 -2.93 -10.14 1.71
C LEU A 129 -4.44 -10.27 1.97
N LEU A 130 -5.22 -10.71 0.97
CA LEU A 130 -6.64 -10.99 1.12
C LEU A 130 -6.92 -12.13 2.11
N GLN A 131 -6.12 -13.20 2.08
CA GLN A 131 -6.24 -14.31 3.03
C GLN A 131 -5.96 -13.84 4.48
N LEU A 132 -4.94 -13.00 4.67
CA LEU A 132 -4.61 -12.45 5.99
C LEU A 132 -5.72 -11.56 6.54
N VAL A 133 -6.34 -10.73 5.68
CA VAL A 133 -7.49 -9.91 6.06
C VAL A 133 -8.69 -10.80 6.41
N ALA A 134 -8.96 -11.85 5.64
CA ALA A 134 -10.04 -12.79 5.91
C ALA A 134 -9.86 -13.50 7.27
N VAL A 135 -8.66 -14.01 7.56
CA VAL A 135 -8.34 -14.65 8.86
C VAL A 135 -8.58 -13.67 10.01
N ARG A 136 -8.14 -12.41 9.87
CA ARG A 136 -8.38 -11.40 10.90
C ARG A 136 -9.86 -11.04 11.07
N ALA A 137 -10.60 -10.95 9.98
CA ALA A 137 -12.03 -10.67 10.03
C ALA A 137 -12.77 -11.77 10.81
N CYS A 138 -12.33 -13.02 10.72
CA CYS A 138 -12.86 -14.14 11.51
C CYS A 138 -12.39 -14.16 12.97
N GLN A 139 -11.20 -13.61 13.26
CA GLN A 139 -10.62 -13.59 14.61
C GLN A 139 -11.12 -12.43 15.49
N LEU A 140 -11.66 -11.35 14.90
CA LEU A 140 -12.36 -10.34 15.69
C LEU A 140 -13.66 -10.97 16.21
N PRO A 141 -13.80 -11.22 17.54
CA PRO A 141 -15.08 -11.66 18.06
C PRO A 141 -16.09 -10.54 17.80
N ASN A 142 -17.34 -10.93 17.51
CA ASN A 142 -18.50 -10.07 17.68
C ASN A 142 -18.56 -9.55 19.13
N SER A 143 -17.75 -8.55 19.48
CA SER A 143 -18.02 -7.69 20.63
C SER A 143 -18.90 -6.57 20.10
N ILE A 144 -20.21 -6.86 20.09
CA ILE A 144 -21.28 -5.88 20.16
C ILE A 144 -21.02 -5.00 21.38
#